data_AF-A0A7C5HX84-F1
#
_entry.id   AF-A0A7C5HX84-F1
#
_cell.length_a   1.000
_cell.length_b   1.000
_cell.length_c   1.000
_cell.angle_alpha   90.00
_cell.angle_beta   90.00
_cell.angle_gamma   90.00
#
_symmetry.space_group_name_H-M   'P 1'
#
loop_
_entity.id
_entity.type
_entity.pdbx_description
1 polymer ?
#
loop_
_entity_poly.entity_id
_entity_poly.type
_entity_poly.pdbx_seq_one_letter_code
_entity_poly.pdbx_strand_id
1 'polypeptide(L)'
;MHFREIASLIESLPFSYPKKVHPATVHNELIKSDDFVLVGRGIYALREWGYAPGVVKDVIIRVLKRAKKPLSRDEIVRNVLKERLVKENTIFLNLSDKNYFTRDENGGYSVREA
;
A
#
# COMPACT_ATOMS: atom_id res chain seq x y z
N MET A 1 -7.09 9.75 -1.35
CA MET A 1 -8.54 9.96 -1.28
C MET A 1 -9.27 8.65 -1.54
N HIS A 2 -10.42 8.41 -0.92
CA HIS A 2 -11.18 7.18 -1.16
C HIS A 2 -11.94 7.26 -2.49
N PHE A 3 -11.99 6.19 -3.28
CA PHE A 3 -12.64 6.20 -4.61
C PHE A 3 -14.13 6.58 -4.56
N ARG A 4 -14.82 6.32 -3.44
CA ARG A 4 -16.20 6.76 -3.23
C ARG A 4 -16.32 8.27 -3.07
N GLU A 5 -15.36 8.89 -2.37
CA GLU A 5 -15.29 10.35 -2.23
C GLU A 5 -14.98 10.98 -3.58
N ILE A 6 -14.07 10.38 -4.36
CA ILE A 6 -13.78 10.81 -5.73
C ILE A 6 -15.05 10.74 -6.58
N ALA A 7 -15.82 9.65 -6.51
CA ALA A 7 -17.08 9.51 -7.23
C ALA A 7 -18.09 10.60 -6.85
N SER A 8 -18.26 10.87 -5.55
CA SER A 8 -19.13 11.95 -5.06
C SER A 8 -18.67 13.33 -5.50
N LEU A 9 -17.36 13.59 -5.51
CA LEU A 9 -16.81 14.86 -6.02
C LEU A 9 -17.09 15.02 -7.51
N ILE A 10 -16.88 13.99 -8.33
CA ILE A 10 -17.21 14.04 -9.77
C ILE A 10 -18.69 14.32 -9.95
N GLU A 11 -19.57 13.64 -9.21
CA GLU A 11 -21.02 13.84 -9.28
C GLU A 11 -21.45 15.26 -8.91
N SER A 12 -20.71 15.92 -8.01
CA SER A 12 -20.94 17.33 -7.63
C SER A 12 -20.51 18.37 -8.68
N LEU A 13 -19.81 17.96 -9.75
CA LEU A 13 -19.32 18.90 -10.77
C LEU A 13 -20.46 19.38 -11.69
N PRO A 14 -20.42 20.65 -12.16
CA PRO A 14 -21.52 21.26 -12.92
C PRO A 14 -21.88 20.54 -14.23
N PHE A 15 -20.93 19.81 -14.81
CA PHE A 15 -21.07 19.12 -16.09
C PHE A 15 -21.44 17.63 -15.97
N SER A 16 -21.54 17.11 -14.75
CA SER A 16 -21.82 15.68 -14.51
C SER A 16 -23.30 15.34 -14.65
N TYR A 17 -24.19 16.34 -14.74
CA TYR A 17 -25.61 16.11 -14.99
C TYR A 17 -25.87 15.65 -16.45
N PRO A 18 -26.72 14.65 -16.71
CA PRO A 18 -27.52 13.85 -15.77
C PRO A 18 -26.90 12.48 -15.41
N LYS A 19 -25.58 12.33 -15.52
CA LYS A 19 -24.90 11.03 -15.40
C LYS A 19 -24.58 10.69 -13.94
N LYS A 20 -25.24 9.65 -13.43
CA LYS A 20 -24.88 9.02 -12.16
C LYS A 20 -23.46 8.45 -12.22
N VAL A 21 -22.64 8.79 -11.26
CA VAL A 21 -21.25 8.28 -11.19
C VAL A 21 -21.24 7.01 -10.35
N HIS A 22 -20.84 5.89 -10.95
CA HIS A 22 -20.74 4.61 -10.25
C HIS A 22 -19.36 4.48 -9.57
N PRO A 23 -19.27 4.35 -8.23
CA PRO A 23 -17.99 4.24 -7.54
C PRO A 23 -17.15 3.04 -8.00
N ALA A 24 -17.78 1.93 -8.41
CA ALA A 24 -17.09 0.78 -8.95
C ALA A 24 -16.37 1.11 -10.27
N THR A 25 -16.97 1.92 -11.13
CA THR A 25 -16.33 2.40 -12.36
C THR A 25 -15.14 3.29 -12.04
N VAL A 26 -15.30 4.25 -11.12
CA VAL A 26 -14.19 5.10 -10.66
C VAL A 26 -13.03 4.27 -10.12
N HIS A 27 -13.32 3.26 -9.29
CA HIS A 27 -12.31 2.33 -8.79
C HIS A 27 -11.55 1.63 -9.91
N ASN A 28 -12.26 1.09 -10.91
CA ASN A 28 -11.64 0.38 -12.03
C ASN A 28 -10.81 1.32 -12.92
N GLU A 29 -11.29 2.54 -13.19
CA GLU A 29 -10.52 3.52 -13.97
C GLU A 29 -9.26 3.99 -13.24
N LEU A 30 -9.32 4.14 -11.90
CA LEU A 30 -8.14 4.43 -11.08
C LEU A 30 -7.13 3.27 -11.05
N ILE A 31 -7.56 2.02 -11.26
CA ILE A 31 -6.65 0.87 -11.37
C ILE A 31 -5.97 0.82 -12.75
N LYS A 32 -6.68 1.23 -13.80
CA LYS A 32 -6.18 1.20 -15.18
C LYS A 32 -5.18 2.31 -15.49
N SER A 33 -5.26 3.44 -14.79
CA SER A 33 -4.34 4.55 -14.98
C SER A 33 -3.04 4.33 -14.23
N ASP A 34 -1.91 4.54 -14.91
CA ASP A 34 -0.59 4.47 -14.31
C ASP A 34 -0.30 5.63 -13.33
N ASP A 35 -1.07 6.71 -13.40
CA ASP A 35 -0.88 7.90 -12.56
C ASP A 35 -1.29 7.66 -11.10
N PHE A 36 -2.08 6.62 -10.82
CA PHE A 36 -2.60 6.34 -9.49
C PHE A 36 -2.06 5.04 -8.90
N VAL A 37 -1.97 5.02 -7.57
CA VAL A 37 -1.52 3.85 -6.80
C VAL A 37 -2.52 3.58 -5.68
N LEU A 38 -2.96 2.32 -5.54
CA LEU A 38 -3.80 1.86 -4.43
C LEU A 38 -2.96 1.70 -3.15
N VAL A 39 -2.95 2.74 -2.32
CA VAL A 39 -2.13 2.78 -1.10
C VAL A 39 -2.80 2.15 0.10
N GLY A 40 -4.13 2.10 0.12
CA GLY A 40 -4.95 1.48 1.16
C GLY A 40 -6.28 0.97 0.61
N ARG A 41 -7.13 0.37 1.45
CA ARG A 41 -8.44 -0.17 1.03
C ARG A 41 -9.31 0.94 0.43
N GLY A 42 -9.40 0.96 -0.90
CA GLY A 42 -10.10 2.00 -1.65
C GLY A 42 -9.44 3.38 -1.66
N ILE A 43 -8.24 3.52 -1.10
CA ILE A 43 -7.52 4.80 -1.03
C ILE A 43 -6.49 4.86 -2.16
N TYR A 44 -6.60 5.91 -2.97
CA TYR A 44 -5.68 6.20 -4.06
C TYR A 44 -4.85 7.44 -3.77
N ALA A 45 -3.61 7.41 -4.25
CA ALA A 45 -2.65 8.51 -4.27
C ALA A 45 -2.02 8.61 -5.67
N LEU A 46 -1.48 9.78 -5.99
CA LEU A 46 -0.70 9.97 -7.22
C LEU A 46 0.63 9.23 -7.12
N ARG A 47 1.06 8.62 -8.23
CA ARG A 47 2.35 7.92 -8.32
C ARG A 47 3.52 8.86 -8.07
N GLU A 48 3.42 10.11 -8.54
CA GLU A 48 4.47 11.12 -8.39
C GLU A 48 4.78 11.46 -6.91
N TRP A 49 3.86 11.17 -5.98
CA TRP A 49 4.08 11.34 -4.54
C TRP A 49 5.05 10.29 -3.95
N GLY A 50 5.54 9.36 -4.77
CA GLY A 50 6.54 8.36 -4.38
C GLY A 50 5.97 7.10 -3.73
N TYR A 51 4.64 6.91 -3.76
CA TYR A 51 4.03 5.68 -3.25
C TYR A 51 4.28 4.50 -4.18
N ALA A 52 4.76 3.40 -3.62
CA ALA A 52 5.07 2.21 -4.39
C ALA A 52 3.84 1.28 -4.54
N PRO A 53 3.58 0.74 -5.75
CA PRO A 53 2.56 -0.29 -5.94
C PRO A 53 2.96 -1.63 -5.30
N GLY A 54 1.99 -2.52 -5.14
CA GLY A 54 2.15 -3.88 -4.60
C GLY A 54 1.37 -4.12 -3.32
N VAL A 55 1.62 -5.25 -2.65
CA VAL A 55 1.06 -5.57 -1.32
C VAL A 55 2.03 -5.17 -0.21
N VAL A 56 1.56 -5.11 1.04
CA VAL A 56 2.40 -4.76 2.21
C VAL A 56 3.63 -5.66 2.29
N LYS A 57 3.48 -6.95 1.98
CA LYS A 57 4.57 -7.92 1.82
C LYS A 57 5.69 -7.42 0.92
N ASP A 58 5.39 -6.87 -0.26
CA ASP A 58 6.40 -6.45 -1.23
C ASP A 58 7.18 -5.23 -0.72
N VAL A 59 6.50 -4.33 -0.02
CA VAL A 59 7.13 -3.19 0.65
C VAL A 59 8.11 -3.68 1.73
N ILE A 60 7.67 -4.62 2.58
CA ILE A 60 8.53 -5.21 3.62
C ILE A 60 9.76 -5.88 2.99
N ILE A 61 9.58 -6.66 1.91
CA ILE A 61 10.70 -7.29 1.19
C ILE A 61 11.68 -6.24 0.67
N ARG A 62 11.21 -5.15 0.06
CA ARG A 62 12.09 -4.07 -0.41
C ARG A 62 12.84 -3.39 0.73
N VAL A 63 12.18 -3.11 1.85
CA VAL A 63 12.79 -2.52 3.05
C VAL A 63 13.91 -3.42 3.58
N LEU A 64 13.64 -4.72 3.74
CA LEU A 64 14.63 -5.69 4.22
C LEU A 64 15.80 -5.88 3.23
N LYS A 65 15.51 -5.98 1.92
CA LYS A 65 16.55 -6.07 0.88
C LYS A 65 17.44 -4.82 0.82
N ARG A 66 16.86 -3.63 0.99
CA ARG A 66 17.62 -2.37 1.01
C ARG A 66 18.52 -2.27 2.25
N ALA A 67 18.04 -2.76 3.39
CA ALA A 67 18.81 -2.73 4.63
C ALA A 67 20.06 -3.62 4.60
N LYS A 68 20.06 -4.70 3.79
CA LYS A 68 21.13 -5.71 3.71
C LYS A 68 21.53 -6.31 5.08
N LYS A 69 20.69 -6.17 6.08
CA LYS A 69 20.85 -6.68 7.44
C LYS A 69 19.48 -7.01 8.03
N PRO A 70 19.40 -7.93 9.01
CA PRO A 70 18.17 -8.14 9.75
C PRO A 70 17.71 -6.84 10.42
N LEU A 71 16.41 -6.54 10.32
CA LEU A 71 15.81 -5.38 10.98
C LEU A 71 14.89 -5.82 12.10
N SER A 72 14.86 -5.05 13.18
CA SER A 72 13.84 -5.22 14.21
C SER A 72 12.44 -4.94 13.66
N ARG A 73 11.45 -5.49 14.34
CA ARG A 73 10.03 -5.25 14.01
C ARG A 73 9.71 -3.75 13.92
N ASP A 74 10.21 -2.95 14.85
CA ASP A 74 9.91 -1.51 14.93
C ASP A 74 10.63 -0.71 13.83
N GLU A 75 11.84 -1.12 13.43
CA GLU A 75 12.51 -0.55 12.26
C GLU A 75 11.73 -0.84 10.98
N ILE A 76 11.21 -2.06 10.82
CA ILE A 76 10.40 -2.41 9.65
C ILE A 76 9.13 -1.57 9.61
N VAL A 77 8.41 -1.46 10.73
CA VAL A 77 7.21 -0.62 10.81
C VAL A 77 7.52 0.81 10.42
N ARG A 78 8.53 1.43 11.03
CA ARG A 78 8.91 2.82 10.74
C ARG A 78 9.26 3.03 9.26
N ASN A 79 9.97 2.09 8.63
CA ASN A 79 10.34 2.21 7.22
C ASN A 79 9.16 1.95 6.28
N VAL A 80 8.30 0.97 6.58
CA VAL A 80 7.12 0.66 5.77
C VAL A 80 6.11 1.80 5.83
N LEU A 81 5.89 2.41 7.00
CA LEU A 81 4.97 3.54 7.17
C LEU A 81 5.44 4.80 6.42
N LYS A 82 6.74 4.95 6.14
CA LYS A 82 7.26 6.01 5.27
C LYS A 82 6.92 5.77 3.79
N GLU A 83 6.88 4.51 3.36
CA GLU A 83 6.62 4.16 1.97
C GLU A 83 5.14 3.89 1.66
N ARG A 84 4.31 3.61 2.69
CA ARG A 84 2.89 3.28 2.51
C ARG A 84 2.02 3.59 3.72
N LEU A 85 0.84 4.14 3.47
CA LEU A 85 -0.20 4.33 4.47
C LEU A 85 -0.93 3.02 4.81
N VAL A 86 -0.45 2.32 5.84
CA VAL A 86 -1.06 1.09 6.37
C VAL A 86 -1.10 1.10 7.89
N LYS A 87 -1.92 0.23 8.49
CA LYS A 87 -1.91 0.03 9.94
C LYS A 87 -0.74 -0.87 10.33
N GLU A 88 -0.14 -0.62 11.49
CA GLU A 88 0.95 -1.44 12.05
C GLU A 88 0.57 -2.92 12.15
N ASN A 89 -0.65 -3.22 12.60
CA ASN A 89 -1.17 -4.59 12.67
C ASN A 89 -1.12 -5.32 11.33
N THR A 90 -1.32 -4.61 10.21
CA THR A 90 -1.21 -5.21 8.88
C THR A 90 0.24 -5.59 8.56
N ILE A 91 1.21 -4.78 8.98
CA ILE A 91 2.64 -5.06 8.85
C ILE A 91 3.00 -6.29 9.69
N PHE A 92 2.56 -6.33 10.95
CA PHE A 92 2.80 -7.47 11.85
C PHE A 92 2.21 -8.78 11.34
N LEU A 93 1.00 -8.72 10.78
CA LEU A 93 0.35 -9.88 10.16
C LEU A 93 1.18 -10.40 8.98
N ASN A 94 1.70 -9.52 8.12
CA ASN A 94 2.54 -9.93 7.00
C ASN A 94 3.89 -10.51 7.47
N LEU A 95 4.51 -9.93 8.50
CA LEU A 95 5.76 -10.45 9.08
C LEU A 95 5.62 -11.84 9.72
N SER A 96 4.39 -12.28 10.02
CA SER A 96 4.11 -13.62 10.54
C SER A 96 4.13 -14.71 9.44
N ASP A 97 4.15 -14.32 8.17
CA ASP A 97 4.21 -15.25 7.05
C ASP A 97 5.63 -15.85 6.88
N LYS A 98 5.79 -17.05 7.45
CA LYS A 98 7.05 -17.82 7.45
C LYS A 98 7.50 -18.29 6.06
N ASN A 99 6.66 -18.16 5.04
CA ASN A 99 7.04 -18.47 3.66
C ASN A 99 7.94 -17.38 3.06
N TYR A 100 7.83 -16.14 3.56
CA TYR A 100 8.54 -15.00 3.00
C TYR A 100 9.52 -14.36 3.99
N PHE A 101 9.27 -14.49 5.29
CA PHE A 101 10.07 -13.84 6.32
C PHE A 101 10.61 -14.86 7.31
N THR A 102 11.87 -14.71 7.67
CA THR A 102 12.50 -15.44 8.77
C THR A 102 12.82 -14.48 9.90
N ARG A 103 12.76 -14.98 11.14
CA ARG A 103 13.09 -14.22 12.35
C ARG A 103 14.24 -14.93 13.06
N ASP A 104 15.31 -14.21 13.36
CA ASP A 104 16.45 -14.73 14.11
C ASP A 104 16.19 -14.74 15.63
N GLU A 105 17.12 -15.34 16.38
CA GLU A 105 17.05 -15.44 17.85
C GLU A 105 17.09 -14.07 18.55
N ASN A 106 17.67 -13.06 17.90
CA ASN A 106 17.74 -11.68 18.38
C ASN A 106 16.47 -10.89 18.03
N GLY A 107 15.50 -11.52 17.35
CA GLY A 107 14.24 -10.91 16.96
C GLY A 107 14.30 -10.06 15.69
N GLY A 108 15.41 -10.07 14.96
CA GLY A 108 15.59 -9.46 13.66
C GLY A 108 14.91 -10.26 12.56
N TYR A 109 14.31 -9.58 11.58
CA TYR A 109 13.66 -10.20 10.43
C TYR A 109 14.52 -10.07 9.18
N SER A 110 14.52 -11.11 8.35
CA SER A 110 15.13 -11.13 7.02
C SER A 110 14.17 -11.75 5.99
N VAL A 111 14.40 -11.48 4.71
CA VAL A 111 13.67 -12.14 3.63
C VAL A 111 14.14 -13.58 3.53
N ARG A 112 13.21 -14.53 3.46
CA ARG A 112 13.52 -15.92 3.18
C ARG A 112 13.93 -16.03 1.71
N GLU A 113 15.20 -16.31 1.45
CA GLU A 113 15.64 -16.71 0.11
C GLU A 113 15.16 -18.14 -0.13
N ALA A 114 14.59 -18.37 -1.31
CA ALA A 114 14.07 -19.67 -1.74
C ALA A 114 15.22 -20.61 -2.10
#